data_AF-A0A7W5MWZ6-F1
#
_entry.id   AF-A0A7W5MWZ6-F1
#
_cell.length_a   1.000
_cell.length_b   1.000
_cell.length_c   1.000
_cell.angle_alpha   90.00
_cell.angle_beta   90.00
_cell.angle_gamma   90.00
#
_symmetry.space_group_name_H-M   'P 1'
#
loop_
_entity.id
_entity.type
_entity.pdbx_description
1 polymer ?
#
loop_
_entity_poly.entity_id
_entity_poly.type
_entity_poly.pdbx_seq_one_letter_code
_entity_poly.pdbx_strand_id
1 'polypeptide(L)'
;MITPRPKTASLRAMATLAAVAALFPTLAQADVRDGVNAWSRGDYAGAVRQWQGPAAKGDADAQFNMGQAAKLGRGMPKDMAKAEDWFHKAARQGHARAADNYGILLFQTGRQSEALPWLTASADRGEPRAMYVLGVAAFNGDFQPKDWVRAYALMTRAAAVGLPQAIESLKTMNQVIPLEQRQMGASLASDLETRTSDQRSRELAAAELGVSAQATDGAPAGTMAAAAPVPARAAPAALTPVDLPPAQTGDGTMTTAPGRVMAGASYANPVEVPRAAVAAPPAPRPKPAAAAEPKPAPKPAPKPAGAPRPTVAATGAWRIQLGAFSQKSNADGLWARVRGRAELAGHPRIDLAEGKVTRVLAGGFASQAEAAHACAALKGAGVDCITLKP
;
A
#
# COMPACT_ATOMS: atom_id res chain seq x y z
N MET A 1 -46.35 -91.80 -21.71
CA MET A 1 -47.53 -90.91 -21.79
C MET A 1 -47.35 -89.86 -20.70
N ILE A 2 -46.92 -88.64 -21.04
CA ILE A 2 -47.74 -87.46 -21.35
C ILE A 2 -48.50 -86.92 -20.11
N THR A 3 -47.85 -85.95 -19.43
CA THR A 3 -48.35 -84.67 -18.84
C THR A 3 -49.48 -84.68 -17.77
N PRO A 4 -49.74 -83.60 -16.96
CA PRO A 4 -49.31 -82.19 -17.09
C PRO A 4 -48.91 -81.41 -15.78
N ARG A 5 -48.37 -80.20 -15.97
CA ARG A 5 -48.38 -79.07 -14.99
C ARG A 5 -49.79 -78.47 -14.89
N PRO A 6 -50.25 -77.86 -13.76
CA PRO A 6 -50.12 -76.38 -13.64
C PRO A 6 -50.14 -75.72 -12.22
N LYS A 7 -49.51 -74.53 -12.17
CA LYS A 7 -49.93 -73.24 -11.56
C LYS A 7 -49.92 -72.97 -10.02
N THR A 8 -49.20 -71.88 -9.69
CA THR A 8 -49.47 -70.78 -8.70
C THR A 8 -49.41 -71.16 -7.20
N ALA A 9 -48.87 -70.39 -6.24
CA ALA A 9 -48.66 -68.95 -6.12
C ALA A 9 -47.55 -68.62 -5.09
N SER A 10 -46.98 -67.42 -5.27
CA SER A 10 -46.33 -66.51 -4.31
C SER A 10 -46.36 -66.85 -2.81
N LEU A 11 -45.21 -66.73 -2.10
CA LEU A 11 -45.00 -65.64 -1.15
C LEU A 11 -43.52 -65.50 -0.75
N ARG A 12 -43.12 -64.24 -0.65
CA ARG A 12 -41.78 -63.73 -0.31
C ARG A 12 -41.40 -64.06 1.15
N ALA A 13 -40.14 -64.37 1.38
CA ALA A 13 -39.46 -64.06 2.65
C ALA A 13 -38.00 -63.70 2.34
N MET A 14 -37.77 -62.43 1.95
CA MET A 14 -36.45 -61.83 2.00
C MET A 14 -36.12 -61.61 3.48
N ALA A 15 -35.16 -62.37 4.01
CA ALA A 15 -34.52 -62.07 5.27
C ALA A 15 -33.71 -60.77 5.09
N THR A 16 -34.18 -59.70 5.71
CA THR A 16 -33.53 -58.40 5.78
C THR A 16 -32.20 -58.50 6.53
N LEU A 17 -31.09 -58.34 5.83
CA LEU A 17 -29.85 -57.85 6.43
C LEU A 17 -30.13 -56.41 6.90
N ALA A 18 -30.22 -56.22 8.21
CA ALA A 18 -30.23 -54.88 8.80
C ALA A 18 -28.87 -54.23 8.55
N ALA A 19 -28.80 -53.36 7.53
CA ALA A 19 -27.68 -52.46 7.35
C ALA A 19 -27.70 -51.43 8.49
N VAL A 20 -26.85 -51.63 9.49
CA VAL A 20 -26.52 -50.58 10.46
C VAL A 20 -25.69 -49.54 9.70
N ALA A 21 -26.40 -48.56 9.11
CA ALA A 21 -25.77 -47.35 8.60
C ALA A 21 -25.20 -46.59 9.80
N ALA A 22 -23.92 -46.78 10.07
CA ALA A 22 -23.19 -45.97 11.03
C ALA A 22 -23.23 -44.51 10.55
N LEU A 23 -24.11 -43.72 11.16
CA LEU A 23 -24.06 -42.26 11.16
C LEU A 23 -22.78 -41.86 11.89
N PHE A 24 -21.63 -41.93 11.21
CA PHE A 24 -20.47 -41.18 11.65
C PHE A 24 -20.82 -39.72 11.46
N PRO A 25 -20.96 -38.91 12.53
CA PRO A 25 -21.08 -37.48 12.33
C PRO A 25 -19.85 -37.06 11.54
N THR A 26 -20.05 -36.49 10.36
CA THR A 26 -18.98 -35.82 9.65
C THR A 26 -18.53 -34.71 10.58
N LEU A 27 -17.41 -34.92 11.28
CA LEU A 27 -16.75 -33.85 12.00
C LEU A 27 -16.51 -32.76 10.95
N ALA A 28 -17.27 -31.67 11.03
CA ALA A 28 -17.12 -30.52 10.17
C ALA A 28 -15.64 -30.16 10.21
N GLN A 29 -14.95 -30.30 9.07
CA GLN A 29 -13.53 -29.99 8.97
C GLN A 29 -13.39 -28.53 9.36
N ALA A 30 -12.63 -28.25 10.42
CA ALA A 30 -12.37 -26.89 10.82
C ALA A 30 -11.63 -26.16 9.68
N ASP A 31 -12.20 -25.08 9.18
CA ASP A 31 -11.66 -24.25 8.09
C ASP A 31 -11.10 -22.94 8.66
N VAL A 32 -9.93 -22.52 8.17
CA VAL A 32 -9.30 -21.24 8.55
C VAL A 32 -10.25 -20.06 8.34
N ARG A 33 -11.02 -20.09 7.25
CA ARG A 33 -12.02 -19.10 6.89
C ARG A 33 -13.16 -19.02 7.91
N ASP A 34 -13.61 -20.15 8.44
CA ASP A 34 -14.66 -20.15 9.47
C ASP A 34 -14.18 -19.47 10.74
N GLY A 35 -12.91 -19.67 11.10
CA GLY A 35 -12.31 -18.94 12.21
C GLY A 35 -12.21 -17.43 11.94
N VAL A 36 -11.83 -17.01 10.74
CA VAL A 36 -11.82 -15.58 10.35
C VAL A 36 -13.24 -14.99 10.40
N ASN A 37 -14.24 -15.71 9.90
CA ASN A 37 -15.64 -15.28 9.96
C ASN A 37 -16.14 -15.14 11.40
N ALA A 38 -15.77 -16.08 12.29
CA ALA A 38 -16.11 -16.01 13.71
C ALA A 38 -15.43 -14.80 14.39
N TRP A 39 -14.15 -14.56 14.11
CA TRP A 39 -13.39 -13.43 14.63
C TRP A 39 -14.00 -12.09 14.25
N SER A 40 -14.39 -11.91 12.98
CA SER A 40 -15.01 -10.68 12.48
C SER A 40 -16.37 -10.39 13.13
N ARG A 41 -17.07 -11.40 13.66
CA ARG A 41 -18.31 -11.23 14.43
C ARG A 41 -18.09 -11.10 15.95
N GLY A 42 -16.84 -11.06 16.41
CA GLY A 42 -16.50 -10.99 17.83
C GLY A 42 -16.58 -12.33 18.58
N ASP A 43 -16.86 -13.45 17.90
CA ASP A 43 -16.79 -14.79 18.49
C ASP A 43 -15.34 -15.28 18.50
N TYR A 44 -14.53 -14.67 19.35
CA TYR A 44 -13.10 -14.98 19.44
C TYR A 44 -12.83 -16.40 19.93
N ALA A 45 -13.66 -16.91 20.86
CA ALA A 45 -13.52 -18.28 21.34
C ALA A 45 -13.85 -19.29 20.24
N GLY A 46 -14.89 -19.04 19.43
CA GLY A 46 -15.19 -19.82 18.24
C GLY A 46 -14.10 -19.75 17.19
N ALA A 47 -13.54 -18.56 16.94
CA ALA A 47 -12.43 -18.38 16.01
C ALA A 47 -11.23 -19.25 16.40
N VAL A 48 -10.82 -19.18 17.67
CA VAL A 48 -9.73 -20.00 18.21
C VAL A 48 -10.02 -21.49 18.04
N ARG A 49 -11.24 -21.96 18.34
CA ARG A 49 -11.60 -23.38 18.14
C ARG A 49 -11.45 -23.81 16.68
N GLN A 50 -11.87 -22.97 15.73
CA GLN A 50 -11.75 -23.27 14.30
C GLN A 50 -10.28 -23.30 13.82
N TRP A 51 -9.42 -22.42 14.36
CA TRP A 51 -8.02 -22.38 13.95
C TRP A 51 -7.14 -23.46 14.59
N GLN A 52 -7.53 -24.05 15.72
CA GLN A 52 -6.72 -25.06 16.43
C GLN A 52 -6.33 -26.24 15.53
N GLY A 53 -7.30 -26.81 14.80
CA GLY A 53 -7.08 -27.97 13.93
C GLY A 53 -6.11 -27.68 12.78
N PRO A 54 -6.39 -26.68 11.93
CA PRO A 54 -5.49 -26.27 10.84
C PRO A 54 -4.10 -25.86 11.35
N ALA A 55 -4.01 -25.08 12.43
CA ALA A 55 -2.72 -24.64 12.97
C ALA A 55 -1.86 -25.83 13.44
N ALA A 56 -2.48 -26.83 14.07
CA ALA A 56 -1.81 -28.07 14.47
C ALA A 56 -1.33 -28.91 13.27
N LYS A 57 -2.02 -28.80 12.12
CA LYS A 57 -1.63 -29.46 10.86
C LYS A 57 -0.58 -28.69 10.07
N GLY A 58 -0.15 -27.52 10.55
CA GLY A 58 0.88 -26.73 9.88
C GLY A 58 0.36 -25.53 9.07
N ASP A 59 -0.95 -25.29 9.00
CA ASP A 59 -1.49 -24.18 8.21
C ASP A 59 -0.97 -22.83 8.70
N ALA A 60 -0.22 -22.11 7.85
CA ALA A 60 0.50 -20.92 8.24
C ALA A 60 -0.43 -19.73 8.58
N ASP A 61 -1.58 -19.62 7.92
CA ASP A 61 -2.58 -18.58 8.22
C ASP A 61 -3.24 -18.85 9.58
N ALA A 62 -3.61 -20.10 9.86
CA ALA A 62 -4.15 -20.50 11.15
C ALA A 62 -3.14 -20.32 12.28
N GLN A 63 -1.87 -20.67 12.06
CA GLN A 63 -0.79 -20.41 13.01
C GLN A 63 -0.64 -18.91 13.29
N PHE A 64 -0.62 -18.07 12.25
CA PHE A 64 -0.59 -16.61 12.44
C PHE A 64 -1.80 -16.12 13.26
N ASN A 65 -3.00 -16.59 12.96
CA ASN A 65 -4.21 -16.21 13.67
C ASN A 65 -4.20 -16.67 15.15
N MET A 66 -3.68 -17.86 15.42
CA MET A 66 -3.45 -18.36 16.79
C MET A 66 -2.44 -17.49 17.54
N GLY A 67 -1.37 -17.05 16.87
CA GLY A 67 -0.40 -16.10 17.42
C GLY A 67 -1.02 -14.76 17.79
N GLN A 68 -1.89 -14.22 16.92
CA GLN A 68 -2.64 -12.99 17.20
C GLN A 68 -3.61 -13.14 18.38
N ALA A 69 -4.34 -14.25 18.44
CA ALA A 69 -5.26 -14.55 19.54
C ALA A 69 -4.52 -14.61 20.89
N ALA A 70 -3.36 -15.28 20.94
CA ALA A 70 -2.52 -15.37 22.12
C ALA A 70 -1.92 -14.00 22.51
N LYS A 71 -1.43 -13.22 21.55
CA LYS A 71 -0.87 -11.87 21.78
C LYS A 71 -1.92 -10.91 22.37
N LEU A 72 -3.14 -10.96 21.85
CA LEU A 72 -4.23 -10.07 22.23
C LEU A 72 -5.04 -10.57 23.44
N GLY A 73 -4.91 -11.84 23.82
CA GLY A 73 -5.77 -12.47 24.82
C GLY A 73 -7.24 -12.55 24.40
N ARG A 74 -7.50 -12.76 23.10
CA ARG A 74 -8.86 -12.83 22.53
C ARG A 74 -9.22 -14.27 22.22
N GLY A 75 -10.29 -14.77 22.85
CA GLY A 75 -10.72 -16.17 22.70
C GLY A 75 -9.82 -17.19 23.41
N MET A 76 -8.73 -16.74 24.01
CA MET A 76 -7.81 -17.48 24.87
C MET A 76 -7.09 -16.50 25.82
N PRO A 77 -6.48 -16.95 26.93
CA PRO A 77 -5.65 -16.11 27.78
C PRO A 77 -4.49 -15.46 27.01
N LYS A 78 -4.12 -14.23 27.39
CA LYS A 78 -2.95 -13.54 26.84
C LYS A 78 -1.68 -14.30 27.19
N ASP A 79 -0.87 -14.61 26.18
CA ASP A 79 0.35 -15.43 26.32
C ASP A 79 1.35 -15.06 25.22
N MET A 80 2.36 -14.24 25.57
CA MET A 80 3.33 -13.73 24.61
C MET A 80 4.30 -14.81 24.10
N ALA A 81 4.63 -15.80 24.94
CA ALA A 81 5.51 -16.90 24.54
C ALA A 81 4.81 -17.81 23.52
N LYS A 82 3.51 -18.08 23.74
CA LYS A 82 2.70 -18.81 22.76
C LYS A 82 2.49 -18.03 21.47
N ALA A 83 2.33 -16.70 21.56
CA ALA A 83 2.27 -15.85 20.38
C ALA A 83 3.56 -15.93 19.56
N GLU A 84 4.72 -15.86 20.23
CA GLU A 84 6.03 -16.02 19.61
C GLU A 84 6.16 -17.33 18.85
N ASP A 85 5.87 -18.45 19.51
CA ASP A 85 5.98 -19.78 18.93
C ASP A 85 5.11 -19.92 17.66
N TRP A 86 3.86 -19.43 17.71
CA TRP A 86 2.98 -19.44 16.56
C TRP A 86 3.44 -18.54 15.41
N PHE A 87 3.91 -17.32 15.73
CA PHE A 87 4.46 -16.44 14.70
C PHE A 87 5.72 -17.03 14.07
N HIS A 88 6.61 -17.61 14.87
CA HIS A 88 7.82 -18.25 14.36
C HIS A 88 7.49 -19.41 13.41
N LYS A 89 6.55 -20.29 13.79
CA LYS A 89 6.10 -21.40 12.94
C LYS A 89 5.53 -20.93 11.60
N ALA A 90 4.67 -19.92 11.61
CA ALA A 90 4.12 -19.36 10.36
C ALA A 90 5.19 -18.62 9.55
N ALA A 91 6.09 -17.87 10.20
CA ALA A 91 7.15 -17.12 9.56
C ALA A 91 8.14 -18.03 8.81
N ARG A 92 8.49 -19.19 9.38
CA ARG A 92 9.34 -20.21 8.73
C ARG A 92 8.72 -20.79 7.45
N GLN A 93 7.41 -20.68 7.28
CA GLN A 93 6.69 -21.10 6.08
C GLN A 93 6.55 -19.95 5.06
N GLY A 94 7.19 -18.81 5.30
CA GLY A 94 7.11 -17.64 4.42
C GLY A 94 5.89 -16.73 4.68
N HIS A 95 5.12 -16.95 5.76
CA HIS A 95 3.96 -16.09 6.05
C HIS A 95 4.42 -14.69 6.50
N ALA A 96 4.37 -13.72 5.58
CA ALA A 96 4.94 -12.39 5.74
C ALA A 96 4.50 -11.65 7.01
N ARG A 97 3.20 -11.62 7.34
CA ARG A 97 2.71 -10.93 8.54
C ARG A 97 3.15 -11.60 9.84
N ALA A 98 3.43 -12.90 9.80
CA ALA A 98 3.95 -13.61 10.95
C ALA A 98 5.44 -13.28 11.15
N ALA A 99 6.21 -13.25 10.05
CA ALA A 99 7.59 -12.77 10.06
C ALA A 99 7.71 -11.34 10.63
N ASP A 100 6.81 -10.44 10.22
CA ASP A 100 6.78 -9.05 10.74
C ASP A 100 6.57 -9.02 12.26
N ASN A 101 5.58 -9.77 12.77
CA ASN A 101 5.28 -9.81 14.21
C ASN A 101 6.37 -10.54 15.00
N TYR A 102 6.96 -11.61 14.44
CA TYR A 102 8.05 -12.34 15.07
C TYR A 102 9.29 -11.45 15.21
N GLY A 103 9.72 -10.78 14.15
CA GLY A 103 10.86 -9.85 14.19
C GLY A 103 10.67 -8.71 15.21
N ILE A 104 9.46 -8.12 15.26
CA ILE A 104 9.15 -7.06 16.25
C ILE A 104 9.17 -7.62 17.68
N LEU A 105 8.65 -8.83 17.91
CA LEU A 105 8.63 -9.45 19.23
C LEU A 105 10.04 -9.79 19.74
N LEU A 106 10.90 -10.33 18.86
CA LEU A 106 12.31 -10.57 19.15
C LEU A 106 13.02 -9.26 19.55
N PHE A 107 12.76 -8.18 18.81
CA PHE A 107 13.33 -6.88 19.12
C PHE A 107 12.89 -6.35 20.50
N GLN A 108 11.59 -6.39 20.77
CA GLN A 108 10.99 -5.92 22.03
C GLN A 108 11.46 -6.72 23.25
N THR A 109 11.87 -7.98 23.06
CA THR A 109 12.37 -8.86 24.11
C THR A 109 13.89 -8.83 24.26
N GLY A 110 14.59 -7.89 23.58
CA GLY A 110 16.04 -7.73 23.70
C GLY A 110 16.85 -8.79 22.93
N ARG A 111 16.24 -9.44 21.94
CA ARG A 111 16.88 -10.40 21.02
C ARG A 111 17.13 -9.76 19.65
N GLN A 112 17.75 -8.58 19.65
CA GLN A 112 17.85 -7.74 18.45
C GLN A 112 18.69 -8.38 17.34
N SER A 113 19.72 -9.15 17.69
CA SER A 113 20.53 -9.90 16.70
C SER A 113 19.70 -10.93 15.95
N GLU A 114 18.81 -11.64 16.64
CA GLU A 114 17.86 -12.59 16.04
C GLU A 114 16.77 -11.86 15.25
N ALA A 115 16.32 -10.71 15.73
CA ALA A 115 15.29 -9.90 15.07
C ALA A 115 15.75 -9.34 13.72
N LEU A 116 17.03 -9.00 13.58
CA LEU A 116 17.58 -8.25 12.45
C LEU A 116 17.23 -8.85 11.08
N PRO A 117 17.52 -10.12 10.76
CA PRO A 117 17.18 -10.68 9.45
C PRO A 117 15.67 -10.62 9.15
N TRP A 118 14.81 -10.87 10.14
CA TRP A 118 13.35 -10.78 10.00
C TRP A 118 12.90 -9.35 9.73
N LEU A 119 13.36 -8.40 10.53
CA LEU A 119 13.02 -6.99 10.39
C LEU A 119 13.55 -6.41 9.07
N THR A 120 14.75 -6.79 8.65
CA THR A 120 15.30 -6.37 7.34
C THR A 120 14.44 -6.89 6.22
N ALA A 121 14.12 -8.19 6.20
CA ALA A 121 13.25 -8.75 5.16
C ALA A 121 11.85 -8.12 5.16
N SER A 122 11.29 -7.81 6.34
CA SER A 122 10.01 -7.09 6.46
C SER A 122 10.08 -5.66 5.92
N ALA A 123 11.14 -4.91 6.24
CA ALA A 123 11.35 -3.56 5.70
C ALA A 123 11.62 -3.57 4.20
N ASP A 124 12.33 -4.57 3.68
CA ASP A 124 12.56 -4.78 2.24
C ASP A 124 11.24 -5.05 1.49
N ARG A 125 10.28 -5.73 2.13
CA ARG A 125 8.90 -5.92 1.61
C ARG A 125 7.99 -4.70 1.73
N GLY A 126 8.44 -3.63 2.38
CA GLY A 126 7.63 -2.43 2.55
C GLY A 126 6.91 -2.29 3.89
N GLU A 127 7.21 -3.14 4.90
CA GLU A 127 6.49 -3.10 6.17
C GLU A 127 6.90 -1.88 7.02
N PRO A 128 5.96 -0.95 7.32
CA PRO A 128 6.30 0.35 7.94
C PRO A 128 6.88 0.25 9.34
N ARG A 129 6.42 -0.71 10.14
CA ARG A 129 6.82 -0.82 11.55
C ARG A 129 8.24 -1.39 11.63
N ALA A 130 8.61 -2.34 10.78
CA ALA A 130 9.95 -2.86 10.65
C ALA A 130 10.91 -1.77 10.14
N MET A 131 10.52 -0.98 9.14
CA MET A 131 11.28 0.21 8.73
C MET A 131 11.49 1.18 9.89
N TYR A 132 10.44 1.45 10.68
CA TYR A 132 10.54 2.32 11.84
C TYR A 132 11.50 1.77 12.90
N VAL A 133 11.37 0.49 13.27
CA VAL A 133 12.26 -0.16 14.24
C VAL A 133 13.72 -0.07 13.80
N LEU A 134 14.01 -0.46 12.55
CA LEU A 134 15.36 -0.40 12.01
C LEU A 134 15.86 1.05 11.86
N GLY A 135 14.97 1.99 11.53
CA GLY A 135 15.28 3.41 11.41
C GLY A 135 15.66 4.03 12.75
N VAL A 136 14.93 3.72 13.82
CA VAL A 136 15.26 4.15 15.19
C VAL A 136 16.58 3.52 15.64
N ALA A 137 16.77 2.22 15.42
CA ALA A 137 18.01 1.54 15.78
C ALA A 137 19.23 2.15 15.08
N ALA A 138 19.13 2.41 13.77
CA ALA A 138 20.19 3.06 12.99
C ALA A 138 20.43 4.51 13.45
N PHE A 139 19.40 5.23 13.90
CA PHE A 139 19.54 6.60 14.41
C PHE A 139 20.28 6.68 15.73
N ASN A 140 19.94 5.77 16.65
CA ASN A 140 20.52 5.69 17.98
C ASN A 140 21.91 5.01 17.99
N GLY A 141 22.16 4.13 17.01
CA GLY A 141 23.29 3.21 17.06
C GLY A 141 23.05 2.07 18.06
N ASP A 142 21.79 1.66 18.21
CA ASP A 142 21.43 0.53 19.06
C ASP A 142 21.85 -0.76 18.33
N PHE A 143 22.65 -1.62 19.00
CA PHE A 143 23.15 -2.94 18.55
C PHE A 143 23.84 -3.03 17.17
N GLN A 144 23.83 -1.96 16.40
CA GLN A 144 24.55 -1.73 15.14
C GLN A 144 25.16 -0.33 15.18
N PRO A 145 26.26 -0.07 14.44
CA PRO A 145 26.81 1.27 14.34
C PRO A 145 25.76 2.28 13.86
N LYS A 146 25.81 3.48 14.42
CA LYS A 146 24.94 4.59 14.04
C LYS A 146 25.08 4.91 12.55
N ASP A 147 23.95 4.95 11.85
CA ASP A 147 23.85 5.18 10.40
C ASP A 147 22.67 6.11 10.12
N TRP A 148 22.93 7.43 10.18
CA TRP A 148 21.91 8.46 10.00
C TRP A 148 21.33 8.53 8.58
N VAL A 149 22.11 8.15 7.57
CA VAL A 149 21.65 8.09 6.18
C VAL A 149 20.59 7.00 6.04
N ARG A 150 20.88 5.79 6.52
CA ARG A 150 19.91 4.68 6.54
C ARG A 150 18.73 4.98 7.45
N ALA A 151 18.97 5.54 8.63
CA ALA A 151 17.89 5.92 9.56
C ALA A 151 16.89 6.86 8.89
N TYR A 152 17.39 7.92 8.24
CA TYR A 152 16.56 8.89 7.54
C TYR A 152 15.83 8.26 6.34
N ALA A 153 16.48 7.36 5.60
CA ALA A 153 15.89 6.65 4.48
C ALA A 153 14.71 5.77 4.92
N LEU A 154 14.92 4.91 5.91
CA LEU A 154 13.89 4.03 6.46
C LEU A 154 12.74 4.82 7.07
N MET A 155 13.05 5.89 7.81
CA MET A 155 12.04 6.74 8.42
C MET A 155 11.19 7.48 7.38
N THR A 156 11.82 7.96 6.30
CA THR A 156 11.13 8.61 5.18
C THR A 156 10.18 7.64 4.48
N ARG A 157 10.61 6.39 4.23
CA ARG A 157 9.75 5.36 3.63
C ARG A 157 8.58 4.99 4.54
N ALA A 158 8.83 4.77 5.83
CA ALA A 158 7.79 4.47 6.81
C ALA A 158 6.75 5.61 6.93
N ALA A 159 7.22 6.87 6.89
CA ALA A 159 6.35 8.04 6.90
C ALA A 159 5.54 8.16 5.60
N ALA A 160 6.12 7.82 4.44
CA ALA A 160 5.45 7.89 3.15
C ALA A 160 4.26 6.92 3.04
N VAL A 161 4.35 5.74 3.67
CA VAL A 161 3.21 4.81 3.80
C VAL A 161 2.26 5.15 4.94
N GLY A 162 2.47 6.28 5.63
CA GLY A 162 1.53 6.87 6.58
C GLY A 162 1.70 6.43 8.03
N LEU A 163 2.83 5.84 8.44
CA LEU A 163 3.04 5.46 9.84
C LEU A 163 3.21 6.73 10.72
N PRO A 164 2.28 7.02 11.66
CA PRO A 164 2.32 8.27 12.44
C PRO A 164 3.59 8.46 13.26
N GLN A 165 4.09 7.38 13.88
CA GLN A 165 5.33 7.36 14.65
C GLN A 165 6.53 7.77 13.79
N ALA A 166 6.54 7.34 12.52
CA ALA A 166 7.61 7.68 11.61
C ALA A 166 7.55 9.14 11.15
N ILE A 167 6.35 9.65 10.86
CA ILE A 167 6.13 11.06 10.53
C ILE A 167 6.66 11.96 11.67
N GLU A 168 6.36 11.62 12.92
CA GLU A 168 6.83 12.39 14.07
C GLU A 168 8.35 12.28 14.27
N SER A 169 8.89 11.07 14.19
CA SER A 169 10.33 10.85 14.33
C SER A 169 11.13 11.57 13.23
N LEU A 170 10.58 11.65 12.02
CA LEU A 170 11.20 12.36 10.90
C LEU A 170 11.30 13.88 11.15
N LYS A 171 10.36 14.49 11.89
CA LYS A 171 10.47 15.90 12.30
C LYS A 171 11.68 16.12 13.19
N THR A 172 11.90 15.24 14.16
CA THR A 172 13.07 15.27 15.05
C THR A 172 14.35 15.04 14.25
N MET A 173 14.37 14.03 13.38
CA MET A 173 15.52 13.76 12.51
C MET A 173 15.88 14.95 11.60
N ASN A 174 14.89 15.70 11.11
CA ASN A 174 15.12 16.90 10.30
C ASN A 174 15.86 18.03 11.02
N GLN A 175 15.79 18.05 12.35
CA GLN A 175 16.49 19.03 13.19
C GLN A 175 17.90 18.56 13.57
N VAL A 176 18.09 17.24 13.69
CA VAL A 176 19.33 16.64 14.20
C VAL A 176 20.29 16.22 13.08
N ILE A 177 19.79 15.61 12.02
CA ILE A 177 20.61 15.02 10.97
C ILE A 177 21.06 16.13 10.00
N PRO A 178 22.38 16.26 9.73
CA PRO A 178 22.91 17.21 8.76
C PRO A 178 22.21 17.12 7.40
N LEU A 179 22.00 18.26 6.75
CA LEU A 179 21.26 18.35 5.49
C LEU A 179 21.80 17.39 4.42
N GLU A 180 23.12 17.30 4.27
CA GLU A 180 23.78 16.41 3.31
C GLU A 180 23.41 14.93 3.54
N GLN A 181 23.45 14.47 4.80
CA GLN A 181 23.06 13.10 5.14
C GLN A 181 21.56 12.85 4.94
N ARG A 182 20.71 13.86 5.15
CA ARG A 182 19.28 13.77 4.83
C ARG A 182 19.03 13.67 3.33
N GLN A 183 19.79 14.39 2.51
CA GLN A 183 19.72 14.29 1.05
C GLN A 183 20.15 12.89 0.59
N MET A 184 21.27 12.38 1.10
CA MET A 184 21.70 11.00 0.85
C MET A 184 20.63 9.99 1.29
N GLY A 185 20.02 10.20 2.46
CA GLY A 185 18.94 9.34 2.96
C GLY A 185 17.69 9.37 2.09
N ALA A 186 17.33 10.54 1.54
CA ALA A 186 16.21 10.68 0.61
C ALA A 186 16.48 9.95 -0.73
N SER A 187 17.71 10.00 -1.25
CA SER A 187 18.11 9.21 -2.41
C SER A 187 18.04 7.71 -2.11
N LEU A 188 18.62 7.27 -0.99
CA LEU A 188 18.58 5.87 -0.56
C LEU A 188 17.14 5.37 -0.35
N ALA A 189 16.23 6.21 0.16
CA ALA A 189 14.82 5.87 0.29
C ALA A 189 14.18 5.56 -1.07
N SER A 190 14.51 6.34 -2.10
CA SER A 190 14.01 6.14 -3.47
C SER A 190 14.56 4.85 -4.09
N ASP A 191 15.84 4.56 -3.87
CA ASP A 191 16.49 3.32 -4.34
C ASP A 191 15.90 2.08 -3.66
N LEU A 192 15.67 2.16 -2.36
CA LEU A 192 15.01 1.10 -1.59
C LEU A 192 13.58 0.86 -2.07
N GLU A 193 12.82 1.91 -2.39
CA GLU A 193 11.46 1.78 -2.89
C GLU A 193 11.40 1.12 -4.28
N THR A 194 12.37 1.46 -5.12
CA THR A 194 12.55 0.80 -6.43
C THR A 194 12.83 -0.69 -6.24
N ARG A 195 13.75 -1.05 -5.33
CA ARG A 195 14.05 -2.45 -5.00
C ARG A 195 12.84 -3.21 -4.45
N THR A 196 12.05 -2.60 -3.57
CA THR A 196 10.81 -3.21 -3.06
C THR A 196 9.81 -3.47 -4.20
N SER A 197 9.67 -2.51 -5.13
CA SER A 197 8.78 -2.64 -6.30
C SER A 197 9.25 -3.75 -7.25
N ASP A 198 10.56 -3.82 -7.51
CA ASP A 198 11.18 -4.85 -8.33
C ASP A 198 11.07 -6.25 -7.70
N GLN A 199 11.22 -6.35 -6.39
CA GLN A 199 11.01 -7.61 -5.68
C GLN A 199 9.56 -8.07 -5.83
N ARG A 200 8.60 -7.17 -5.60
CA ARG A 200 7.17 -7.48 -5.74
C ARG A 200 6.83 -7.91 -7.16
N SER A 201 7.38 -7.26 -8.18
CA SER A 201 7.13 -7.65 -9.58
C SER A 201 7.70 -9.04 -9.88
N ARG A 202 8.87 -9.39 -9.35
CA ARG A 202 9.45 -10.74 -9.46
C ARG A 202 8.63 -11.81 -8.75
N GLU A 203 8.12 -11.51 -7.56
CA GLU A 203 7.26 -12.43 -6.80
C GLU A 203 5.96 -12.73 -7.56
N LEU A 204 5.32 -11.71 -8.15
CA LEU A 204 4.13 -11.88 -8.97
C LEU A 204 4.43 -12.71 -10.23
N ALA A 205 5.51 -12.41 -10.94
CA ALA A 205 5.94 -13.20 -12.10
C ALA A 205 6.23 -14.66 -11.73
N ALA A 206 6.87 -14.92 -10.58
CA ALA A 206 7.10 -16.28 -10.10
C ALA A 206 5.78 -17.03 -9.81
N ALA A 207 4.81 -16.35 -9.18
CA ALA A 207 3.49 -16.91 -8.92
C ALA A 207 2.72 -17.23 -10.22
N GLU A 208 2.80 -16.38 -11.24
CA GLU A 208 2.21 -16.62 -12.56
C GLU A 208 2.81 -17.84 -13.26
N LEU A 209 4.12 -18.05 -13.11
CA LEU A 209 4.85 -19.19 -13.67
C LEU A 209 4.70 -20.48 -12.85
N GLY A 210 3.98 -20.45 -11.72
CA GLY A 210 3.86 -21.59 -10.81
C GLY A 210 5.17 -21.97 -10.13
N VAL A 211 6.18 -21.09 -10.16
CA VAL A 211 7.46 -21.30 -9.49
C VAL A 211 7.31 -20.89 -8.04
N SER A 212 7.23 -21.89 -7.16
CA SER A 212 7.22 -21.65 -5.71
C SER A 212 8.66 -21.37 -5.28
N ALA A 213 8.93 -20.18 -4.73
CA ALA A 213 10.17 -19.95 -4.01
C ALA A 213 10.22 -20.94 -2.83
N GLN A 214 11.19 -21.84 -2.85
CA GLN A 214 11.34 -22.83 -1.79
C GLN A 214 11.59 -22.12 -0.46
N ALA A 215 10.80 -22.47 0.55
CA ALA A 215 11.04 -22.06 1.93
C ALA A 215 12.44 -22.55 2.32
N THR A 216 13.36 -21.62 2.52
CA THR A 216 14.66 -21.95 3.10
C THR A 216 14.45 -22.10 4.60
N ASP A 217 14.94 -23.19 5.18
CA ASP A 217 14.93 -23.41 6.62
C ASP A 217 15.89 -22.40 7.29
N GLY A 218 15.39 -21.21 7.59
CA GLY A 218 16.20 -20.16 8.22
C GLY A 218 15.52 -18.80 8.26
N ALA A 219 16.11 -17.87 9.02
CA ALA A 219 15.71 -16.47 8.95
C ALA A 219 15.93 -15.95 7.53
N PRO A 220 15.02 -15.11 6.99
CA PRO A 220 15.11 -14.65 5.61
C PRO A 220 16.42 -13.88 5.40
N ALA A 221 17.06 -14.12 4.25
CA ALA A 221 18.23 -13.35 3.84
C ALA A 221 17.81 -11.92 3.52
N GLY A 222 17.88 -11.02 4.52
CA GLY A 222 17.71 -9.59 4.34
C GLY A 222 18.92 -8.96 3.66
N THR A 223 18.71 -7.99 2.76
CA THR A 223 19.81 -7.38 2.01
C THR A 223 20.36 -6.15 2.76
N MET A 224 21.21 -6.36 3.75
CA MET A 224 21.91 -5.24 4.41
C MET A 224 23.22 -4.90 3.70
N ALA A 225 23.23 -3.82 2.91
CA ALA A 225 24.50 -3.21 2.46
C ALA A 225 25.13 -2.40 3.61
N ALA A 226 26.32 -2.77 4.07
CA ALA A 226 27.01 -2.01 5.12
C ALA A 226 27.34 -0.58 4.66
N ALA A 227 27.09 0.43 5.50
CA ALA A 227 27.54 1.80 5.27
C ALA A 227 28.93 2.01 5.90
N ALA A 228 29.77 2.83 5.25
CA ALA A 228 31.09 3.19 5.77
C ALA A 228 30.98 4.11 7.01
N PRO A 229 31.89 4.00 8.01
CA PRO A 229 31.82 4.78 9.23
C PRO A 229 32.15 6.25 9.01
N VAL A 230 31.44 7.16 9.69
CA VAL A 230 31.66 8.62 9.68
C VAL A 230 31.91 9.09 11.13
N PRO A 231 32.91 9.97 11.39
CA PRO A 231 33.24 10.40 12.75
C PRO A 231 32.13 11.23 13.39
N ALA A 232 31.83 10.93 14.66
CA ALA A 232 30.73 11.52 15.41
C ALA A 232 31.08 12.90 16.00
N ARG A 233 30.17 13.87 15.84
CA ARG A 233 30.08 15.06 16.71
C ARG A 233 28.88 14.88 17.66
N ALA A 234 28.98 15.50 18.85
CA ALA A 234 28.11 15.27 20.02
C ALA A 234 26.61 15.16 19.71
N ALA A 235 25.97 14.14 20.29
CA ALA A 235 24.61 13.69 19.99
C ALA A 235 23.54 14.39 20.84
N PRO A 236 22.34 14.64 20.29
CA PRO A 236 21.14 14.92 21.09
C PRO A 236 20.46 13.62 21.55
N ALA A 237 19.41 13.76 22.36
CA ALA A 237 18.69 12.68 23.03
C ALA A 237 18.21 11.55 22.08
N ALA A 238 18.37 10.31 22.54
CA ALA A 238 17.95 9.11 21.83
C ALA A 238 16.45 9.09 21.55
N LEU A 239 16.03 8.54 20.41
CA LEU A 239 14.63 8.25 20.15
C LEU A 239 14.24 6.99 20.95
N THR A 240 13.28 7.10 21.85
CA THR A 240 12.73 5.93 22.55
C THR A 240 11.80 5.17 21.61
N PRO A 241 12.00 3.85 21.39
CA PRO A 241 11.03 3.02 20.69
C PRO A 241 9.67 3.10 21.40
N VAL A 242 8.62 3.45 20.66
CA VAL A 242 7.24 3.51 21.18
C VAL A 242 6.50 2.23 20.79
N ASP A 243 5.48 1.84 21.56
CA ASP A 243 4.58 0.74 21.21
C ASP A 243 4.02 0.91 19.79
N LEU A 244 4.34 -0.06 18.92
CA LEU A 244 3.89 -0.08 17.55
C LEU A 244 2.53 -0.77 17.45
N PRO A 245 1.58 -0.23 16.68
CA PRO A 245 0.31 -0.89 16.49
C PRO A 245 0.51 -2.30 15.90
N PRO A 246 -0.39 -3.25 16.19
CA PRO A 246 -0.33 -4.58 15.60
C PRO A 246 -0.45 -4.49 14.07
N ALA A 247 0.06 -5.51 13.37
CA ALA A 247 -0.14 -5.63 11.94
C ALA A 247 -1.65 -5.77 11.74
N GLN A 248 -2.30 -4.76 11.17
CA GLN A 248 -3.75 -4.78 11.07
C GLN A 248 -4.18 -5.91 10.13
N THR A 249 -5.16 -6.70 10.55
CA THR A 249 -6.10 -7.30 9.61
C THR A 249 -6.89 -6.13 9.06
N GLY A 250 -6.96 -5.94 7.74
CA GLY A 250 -7.95 -4.99 7.23
C GLY A 250 -9.31 -5.43 7.77
N ASP A 251 -9.95 -4.60 8.59
CA ASP A 251 -11.36 -4.75 8.99
C ASP A 251 -12.27 -4.40 7.79
N GLY A 252 -11.92 -4.91 6.60
CA GLY A 252 -12.67 -4.77 5.38
C GLY A 252 -13.70 -5.89 5.32
N THR A 253 -14.97 -5.52 5.40
CA THR A 253 -16.10 -6.31 4.91
C THR A 253 -15.79 -6.79 3.48
N MET A 254 -15.31 -8.02 3.34
CA MET A 254 -15.12 -8.67 2.05
C MET A 254 -16.45 -9.29 1.61
N THR A 255 -17.16 -8.60 0.73
CA THR A 255 -18.18 -9.22 -0.12
C THR A 255 -17.48 -10.21 -1.06
N THR A 256 -17.94 -11.46 -1.04
CA THR A 256 -17.35 -12.61 -1.73
C THR A 256 -17.61 -12.62 -3.23
N ALA A 257 -16.59 -12.96 -4.03
CA ALA A 257 -16.74 -13.66 -5.30
C ALA A 257 -16.03 -15.03 -5.21
N PRO A 258 -16.57 -16.14 -5.76
CA PRO A 258 -16.02 -17.47 -5.56
C PRO A 258 -14.97 -17.81 -6.62
N GLY A 259 -13.85 -18.39 -6.17
CA GLY A 259 -12.89 -19.08 -7.05
C GLY A 259 -11.51 -18.42 -7.07
N ARG A 260 -10.54 -19.13 -6.50
CA ARG A 260 -9.11 -18.78 -6.29
C ARG A 260 -8.86 -17.66 -5.28
N VAL A 261 -8.46 -18.05 -4.06
CA VAL A 261 -7.72 -17.16 -3.18
C VAL A 261 -6.40 -17.85 -2.83
N MET A 262 -5.33 -17.37 -3.48
CA MET A 262 -3.96 -17.59 -3.03
C MET A 262 -3.78 -16.73 -1.79
N ALA A 263 -3.73 -17.35 -0.60
CA ALA A 263 -3.34 -16.67 0.62
C ALA A 263 -1.82 -16.44 0.59
N GLY A 264 -1.44 -15.38 -0.12
CA GLY A 264 -0.05 -15.06 -0.44
C GLY A 264 0.08 -13.80 -1.27
N ALA A 265 -0.87 -12.86 -1.18
CA ALA A 265 -0.75 -11.49 -1.68
C ALA A 265 -1.99 -10.72 -1.22
N SER A 266 -1.84 -9.85 -0.23
CA SER A 266 -2.87 -8.85 0.07
C SER A 266 -2.19 -7.51 0.31
N TYR A 267 -1.59 -7.00 -0.77
CA TYR A 267 -1.41 -5.57 -1.03
C TYR A 267 -1.95 -5.30 -2.44
N ALA A 268 -3.21 -5.62 -2.67
CA ALA A 268 -3.92 -5.26 -3.88
C ALA A 268 -5.39 -5.04 -3.51
N ASN A 269 -5.79 -3.77 -3.38
CA ASN A 269 -7.05 -3.30 -3.96
C ASN A 269 -7.08 -1.76 -3.99
N PRO A 270 -7.39 -1.14 -5.14
CA PRO A 270 -7.67 0.29 -5.25
C PRO A 270 -9.07 0.60 -4.69
N VAL A 271 -9.18 1.70 -3.93
CA VAL A 271 -10.47 2.20 -3.42
C VAL A 271 -11.20 2.95 -4.54
N GLU A 272 -12.36 2.42 -4.94
CA GLU A 272 -13.30 3.05 -5.86
C GLU A 272 -14.31 3.90 -5.07
N VAL A 273 -14.61 5.12 -5.54
CA VAL A 273 -15.43 6.12 -4.83
C VAL A 273 -16.86 6.14 -5.42
N PRO A 274 -17.94 6.05 -4.61
CA PRO A 274 -19.30 6.28 -5.13
C PRO A 274 -19.66 7.77 -5.22
N ARG A 275 -20.11 8.19 -6.41
CA ARG A 275 -21.01 9.35 -6.68
C ARG A 275 -22.42 9.01 -6.16
N ALA A 276 -23.37 9.89 -5.84
CA ALA A 276 -23.55 11.35 -5.86
C ALA A 276 -24.81 11.67 -5.02
N ALA A 277 -25.00 12.93 -4.59
CA ALA A 277 -26.33 13.48 -4.38
C ALA A 277 -26.33 15.01 -4.60
N VAL A 278 -27.43 15.48 -5.19
CA VAL A 278 -27.65 16.75 -5.88
C VAL A 278 -28.25 17.79 -4.93
N ALA A 279 -27.87 19.06 -5.06
CA ALA A 279 -28.76 20.21 -4.77
C ALA A 279 -28.31 21.47 -5.54
N ALA A 280 -29.29 22.19 -6.07
CA ALA A 280 -29.20 23.34 -6.99
C ALA A 280 -29.35 24.70 -6.25
N PRO A 281 -29.16 25.86 -6.92
CA PRO A 281 -28.65 27.13 -6.36
C PRO A 281 -29.72 28.23 -6.15
N PRO A 282 -29.37 29.38 -5.55
CA PRO A 282 -29.51 30.69 -6.25
C PRO A 282 -28.44 31.73 -5.79
N ALA A 283 -28.22 32.95 -6.29
CA ALA A 283 -28.70 33.84 -7.36
C ALA A 283 -27.68 35.02 -7.49
N PRO A 284 -27.77 35.90 -8.52
CA PRO A 284 -26.63 36.67 -9.05
C PRO A 284 -26.66 38.20 -8.78
N ARG A 285 -25.53 38.87 -9.13
CA ARG A 285 -25.35 40.27 -9.67
C ARG A 285 -24.27 41.07 -8.89
N PRO A 286 -23.75 42.23 -9.40
CA PRO A 286 -23.51 42.67 -10.79
C PRO A 286 -22.09 43.29 -11.02
N LYS A 287 -21.80 43.54 -12.30
CA LYS A 287 -20.64 44.27 -12.91
C LYS A 287 -20.66 45.79 -12.62
N PRO A 288 -19.51 46.49 -12.72
CA PRO A 288 -19.28 47.44 -13.84
C PRO A 288 -17.83 47.40 -14.41
N ALA A 289 -17.59 47.41 -15.73
CA ALA A 289 -17.42 48.56 -16.67
C ALA A 289 -16.09 49.33 -16.47
N ALA A 290 -15.33 49.83 -17.46
CA ALA A 290 -15.17 49.71 -18.92
C ALA A 290 -13.90 50.54 -19.31
N ALA A 291 -13.47 50.44 -20.58
CA ALA A 291 -12.56 51.35 -21.34
C ALA A 291 -11.03 51.16 -21.16
N ALA A 292 -10.15 51.29 -22.17
CA ALA A 292 -10.25 51.47 -23.64
C ALA A 292 -8.86 51.20 -24.29
N GLU A 293 -8.82 50.81 -25.57
CA GLU A 293 -7.62 50.69 -26.44
C GLU A 293 -7.40 51.95 -27.32
N PRO A 294 -6.19 52.12 -27.90
CA PRO A 294 -6.11 52.35 -29.36
C PRO A 294 -4.96 51.60 -30.11
N LYS A 295 -5.06 51.61 -31.46
CA LYS A 295 -4.46 50.72 -32.50
C LYS A 295 -3.46 51.49 -33.45
N PRO A 296 -2.94 51.00 -34.63
CA PRO A 296 -1.51 50.69 -34.90
C PRO A 296 -0.87 51.19 -36.26
N ALA A 297 0.35 50.67 -36.59
CA ALA A 297 0.97 50.34 -37.92
C ALA A 297 2.19 51.20 -38.42
N PRO A 298 3.09 50.78 -39.39
CA PRO A 298 3.16 49.55 -40.24
C PRO A 298 4.59 48.87 -40.42
N LYS A 299 4.66 47.75 -41.19
CA LYS A 299 5.85 46.94 -41.64
C LYS A 299 6.00 46.94 -43.19
N PRO A 300 7.15 46.55 -43.80
CA PRO A 300 7.27 45.25 -44.51
C PRO A 300 8.68 44.55 -44.51
N ALA A 301 8.76 43.28 -44.99
CA ALA A 301 9.75 42.20 -44.75
C ALA A 301 10.54 41.74 -46.03
N PRO A 302 11.15 40.50 -46.24
CA PRO A 302 11.56 39.34 -45.37
C PRO A 302 12.86 38.48 -45.74
N LYS A 303 13.47 37.80 -44.71
CA LYS A 303 14.00 36.38 -44.53
C LYS A 303 15.13 35.69 -45.40
N PRO A 304 15.78 34.56 -44.96
CA PRO A 304 15.59 33.68 -43.75
C PRO A 304 16.85 33.13 -43.00
N ALA A 305 16.73 32.90 -41.68
CA ALA A 305 17.33 31.78 -40.92
C ALA A 305 16.50 31.56 -39.63
N GLY A 306 16.12 30.31 -39.32
CA GLY A 306 15.09 29.96 -38.34
C GLY A 306 15.55 30.00 -36.89
N ALA A 307 15.09 31.01 -36.15
CA ALA A 307 15.14 31.16 -34.70
C ALA A 307 13.68 31.08 -34.12
N PRO A 308 13.49 30.88 -32.80
CA PRO A 308 12.29 30.27 -32.21
C PRO A 308 11.00 31.08 -32.44
N ARG A 309 9.89 30.35 -32.60
CA ARG A 309 8.54 30.92 -32.78
C ARG A 309 8.19 31.86 -31.61
N PRO A 310 7.66 33.06 -31.88
CA PRO A 310 7.18 33.96 -30.83
C PRO A 310 5.95 33.35 -30.14
N THR A 311 6.02 33.23 -28.81
CA THR A 311 4.90 32.89 -27.95
C THR A 311 3.90 34.04 -27.99
N VAL A 312 2.78 33.83 -28.68
CA VAL A 312 1.57 34.65 -28.50
C VAL A 312 1.16 34.49 -27.04
N ALA A 313 1.06 35.60 -26.29
CA ALA A 313 0.49 35.56 -24.96
C ALA A 313 -0.96 35.08 -25.08
N ALA A 314 -1.24 33.92 -24.48
CA ALA A 314 -2.52 33.27 -24.58
C ALA A 314 -3.59 34.09 -23.82
N THR A 315 -4.43 34.83 -24.55
CA THR A 315 -5.51 35.71 -24.01
C THR A 315 -6.87 35.04 -23.97
N GLY A 316 -6.95 33.78 -24.38
CA GLY A 316 -8.20 33.05 -24.45
C GLY A 316 -8.79 32.73 -23.08
N ALA A 317 -10.12 32.73 -23.02
CA ALA A 317 -10.83 32.60 -21.75
C ALA A 317 -10.89 31.15 -21.23
N TRP A 318 -10.57 30.16 -22.06
CA TRP A 318 -10.57 28.76 -21.67
C TRP A 318 -9.33 28.39 -20.87
N ARG A 319 -9.49 27.44 -19.95
CA ARG A 319 -8.42 26.96 -19.06
C ARG A 319 -8.41 25.44 -19.04
N ILE A 320 -7.30 24.87 -18.63
CA ILE A 320 -7.18 23.43 -18.33
C ILE A 320 -6.74 23.30 -16.88
N GLN A 321 -7.48 22.55 -16.07
CA GLN A 321 -7.03 22.13 -14.75
C GLN A 321 -6.13 20.91 -14.88
N LEU A 322 -4.92 21.01 -14.32
CA LEU A 322 -3.92 19.95 -14.32
C LEU A 322 -3.94 19.17 -12.99
N GLY A 323 -4.46 19.76 -11.91
CA GLY A 323 -4.58 19.09 -10.62
C GLY A 323 -5.13 19.99 -9.52
N ALA A 324 -5.42 19.40 -8.37
CA ALA A 324 -5.83 20.08 -7.14
C ALA A 324 -5.03 19.51 -5.97
N PHE A 325 -4.30 20.36 -5.25
CA PHE A 325 -3.30 19.94 -4.27
C PHE A 325 -3.53 20.59 -2.91
N SER A 326 -3.55 19.81 -1.84
CA SER A 326 -3.55 20.33 -0.46
C SER A 326 -2.19 20.91 -0.04
N GLN A 327 -1.13 20.60 -0.78
CA GLN A 327 0.24 21.04 -0.53
C GLN A 327 0.79 21.82 -1.73
N LYS A 328 1.23 23.06 -1.49
CA LYS A 328 1.76 23.95 -2.54
C LYS A 328 2.97 23.35 -3.27
N SER A 329 3.83 22.60 -2.57
CA SER A 329 5.00 21.94 -3.16
C SER A 329 4.63 20.91 -4.23
N ASN A 330 3.53 20.17 -4.06
CA ASN A 330 3.06 19.19 -5.04
C ASN A 330 2.49 19.90 -6.28
N ALA A 331 1.78 21.02 -6.09
CA ALA A 331 1.34 21.89 -7.17
C ALA A 331 2.53 22.45 -7.98
N ASP A 332 3.57 22.91 -7.28
CA ASP A 332 4.80 23.41 -7.91
C ASP A 332 5.56 22.32 -8.66
N GLY A 333 5.65 21.12 -8.09
CA GLY A 333 6.25 19.95 -8.73
C GLY A 333 5.52 19.50 -10.00
N LEU A 334 4.19 19.46 -9.97
CA LEU A 334 3.40 19.17 -11.16
C LEU A 334 3.69 20.20 -12.27
N TRP A 335 3.61 21.50 -11.95
CA TRP A 335 3.84 22.56 -12.92
C TRP A 335 5.24 22.51 -13.52
N ALA A 336 6.27 22.31 -12.69
CA ALA A 336 7.65 22.20 -13.14
C ALA A 336 7.86 21.07 -14.17
N ARG A 337 7.15 19.95 -14.00
CA ARG A 337 7.20 18.79 -14.90
C ARG A 337 6.51 19.03 -16.25
N VAL A 338 5.48 19.89 -16.30
CA VAL A 338 4.63 20.04 -17.49
C VAL A 338 4.85 21.34 -18.25
N ARG A 339 5.36 22.40 -17.61
CA ARG A 339 5.52 23.74 -18.22
C ARG A 339 6.37 23.82 -19.48
N GLY A 340 7.26 22.84 -19.70
CA GLY A 340 8.13 22.77 -20.88
C GLY A 340 7.50 22.07 -22.08
N ARG A 341 6.27 21.56 -21.94
CA ARG A 341 5.58 20.82 -22.98
C ARG A 341 4.98 21.74 -24.03
N ALA A 342 4.97 21.30 -25.28
CA ALA A 342 4.50 22.10 -26.41
C ALA A 342 3.03 22.52 -26.27
N GLU A 343 2.20 21.67 -25.64
CA GLU A 343 0.79 21.88 -25.39
C GLU A 343 0.50 23.00 -24.36
N LEU A 344 1.51 23.37 -23.56
CA LEU A 344 1.43 24.42 -22.55
C LEU A 344 2.28 25.65 -22.91
N ALA A 345 2.95 25.64 -24.06
CA ALA A 345 3.77 26.76 -24.50
C ALA A 345 2.88 28.00 -24.75
N GLY A 346 3.19 29.10 -24.07
CA GLY A 346 2.40 30.34 -24.16
C GLY A 346 1.19 30.40 -23.21
N HIS A 347 0.87 29.31 -22.50
CA HIS A 347 -0.24 29.22 -21.54
C HIS A 347 0.26 29.37 -20.09
N PRO A 348 0.03 30.50 -19.42
CA PRO A 348 0.57 30.75 -18.08
C PRO A 348 -0.11 29.87 -17.02
N ARG A 349 0.64 29.60 -15.94
CA ARG A 349 0.10 28.99 -14.72
C ARG A 349 -0.88 29.93 -14.06
N ILE A 350 -2.01 29.39 -13.61
CA ILE A 350 -2.97 30.08 -12.75
C ILE A 350 -3.25 29.18 -11.56
N ASP A 351 -3.00 29.69 -10.36
CA ASP A 351 -3.33 29.00 -9.11
C ASP A 351 -4.62 29.57 -8.54
N LEU A 352 -5.64 28.72 -8.37
CA LEU A 352 -6.86 29.07 -7.66
C LEU A 352 -6.86 28.44 -6.27
N ALA A 353 -6.87 29.26 -5.23
CA ALA A 353 -6.99 28.79 -3.85
C ALA A 353 -8.47 28.54 -3.52
N GLU A 354 -8.80 27.30 -3.18
CA GLU A 354 -10.12 26.85 -2.74
C GLU A 354 -9.98 26.22 -1.35
N GLY A 355 -10.15 27.04 -0.31
CA GLY A 355 -9.93 26.62 1.07
C GLY A 355 -8.49 26.16 1.32
N LYS A 356 -8.30 24.89 1.69
CA LYS A 356 -6.98 24.28 1.93
C LYS A 356 -6.34 23.66 0.69
N VAL A 357 -6.96 23.82 -0.49
CA VAL A 357 -6.53 23.17 -1.73
C VAL A 357 -6.22 24.23 -2.80
N THR A 358 -5.12 24.06 -3.53
CA THR A 358 -4.73 24.88 -4.67
C THR A 358 -4.98 24.11 -5.96
N ARG A 359 -5.86 24.62 -6.82
CA ARG A 359 -6.06 24.12 -8.18
C ARG A 359 -5.03 24.76 -9.10
N VAL A 360 -4.25 23.93 -9.78
CA VAL A 360 -3.24 24.36 -10.75
C VAL A 360 -3.87 24.30 -12.14
N LEU A 361 -3.95 25.45 -12.79
CA LEU A 361 -4.49 25.60 -14.14
C LEU A 361 -3.42 26.10 -15.12
N ALA A 362 -3.58 25.73 -16.38
CA ALA A 362 -2.99 26.44 -17.51
C ALA A 362 -4.08 27.31 -18.17
N GLY A 363 -3.79 28.59 -18.41
CA GLY A 363 -4.75 29.55 -18.95
C GLY A 363 -4.47 29.99 -20.38
N GLY A 364 -5.42 30.71 -20.98
CA GLY A 364 -5.20 31.44 -22.22
C GLY A 364 -5.66 30.74 -23.50
N PHE A 365 -6.32 29.58 -23.41
CA PHE A 365 -6.80 28.85 -24.59
C PHE A 365 -7.93 29.62 -25.28
N ALA A 366 -7.81 29.87 -26.58
CA ALA A 366 -8.73 30.69 -27.37
C ALA A 366 -10.11 30.05 -27.54
N SER A 367 -10.19 28.72 -27.47
CA SER A 367 -11.45 28.00 -27.61
C SER A 367 -11.50 26.72 -26.77
N GLN A 368 -12.70 26.17 -26.63
CA GLN A 368 -12.92 24.85 -26.04
C GLN A 368 -12.13 23.76 -26.78
N ALA A 369 -12.11 23.83 -28.11
CA ALA A 369 -11.46 22.84 -28.95
C ALA A 369 -9.93 22.84 -28.74
N GLU A 370 -9.34 24.02 -28.60
CA GLU A 370 -7.91 24.18 -28.32
C GLU A 370 -7.56 23.63 -26.92
N ALA A 371 -8.34 23.99 -25.89
CA ALA A 371 -8.16 23.46 -24.56
C ALA A 371 -8.34 21.93 -24.51
N ALA A 372 -9.32 21.40 -25.25
CA ALA A 372 -9.57 19.96 -25.32
C ALA A 372 -8.44 19.22 -26.03
N HIS A 373 -7.92 19.77 -27.12
CA HIS A 373 -6.80 19.21 -27.85
C HIS A 373 -5.52 19.18 -26.99
N ALA A 374 -5.18 20.30 -26.33
CA ALA A 374 -4.04 20.36 -25.42
C ALA A 374 -4.20 19.39 -24.24
N CYS A 375 -5.41 19.26 -23.68
CA CYS A 375 -5.66 18.30 -22.61
C CYS A 375 -5.58 16.83 -23.09
N ALA A 376 -6.05 16.51 -24.29
CA ALA A 376 -5.92 15.17 -24.85
C ALA A 376 -4.47 14.76 -25.06
N ALA A 377 -3.62 15.67 -25.56
CA ALA A 377 -2.20 15.45 -25.72
C ALA A 377 -1.47 15.29 -24.37
N LEU A 378 -1.84 16.07 -23.35
CA LEU A 378 -1.36 15.89 -21.98
C LEU A 378 -1.72 14.51 -21.41
N LYS A 379 -2.96 14.05 -21.60
CA LYS A 379 -3.41 12.71 -21.19
C LYS A 379 -2.64 11.60 -21.90
N GLY A 380 -2.41 11.73 -23.21
CA GLY A 380 -1.59 10.79 -23.98
C GLY A 380 -0.16 10.67 -23.47
N ALA A 381 0.31 11.67 -22.72
CA ALA A 381 1.63 11.68 -22.11
C ALA A 381 1.60 11.55 -20.57
N GLY A 382 0.51 10.97 -20.02
CA GLY A 382 0.38 10.60 -18.61
C GLY A 382 0.10 11.76 -17.66
N VAL A 383 -0.41 12.89 -18.14
CA VAL A 383 -0.82 14.03 -17.32
C VAL A 383 -2.33 14.16 -17.36
N ASP A 384 -2.98 13.92 -16.22
CA ASP A 384 -4.41 14.13 -16.09
C ASP A 384 -4.78 15.60 -16.17
N CYS A 385 -5.92 15.86 -16.83
CA CYS A 385 -6.42 17.21 -16.95
C CYS A 385 -7.92 17.27 -17.25
N ILE A 386 -8.51 18.43 -16.98
CA ILE A 386 -9.92 18.75 -17.21
C ILE A 386 -10.01 20.12 -17.88
N THR A 387 -10.76 20.22 -18.98
CA THR A 387 -11.05 21.50 -19.62
C THR A 387 -12.07 22.29 -18.82
N LEU A 388 -11.80 23.57 -18.60
CA LEU A 388 -12.67 24.48 -17.86
C LEU A 388 -13.18 25.56 -18.82
N LYS A 389 -14.51 25.71 -18.79
CA LYS A 389 -15.19 26.86 -19.41
C LYS A 389 -14.77 28.15 -18.68
N PRO A 390 -14.68 29.29 -19.39
CA PRO A 390 -14.36 30.61 -18.84
C PRO A 390 -14.98 30.96 -17.50
#